data_AF-A0A3C0ZPU2-F1
#
_entry.id   AF-A0A3C0ZPU2-F1
#
_cell.length_a   1.000
_cell.length_b   1.000
_cell.length_c   1.000
_cell.angle_alpha   90.00
_cell.angle_beta   90.00
_cell.angle_gamma   90.00
#
_symmetry.space_group_name_H-M   'P 1'
#
loop_
_entity.id
_entity.type
_entity.pdbx_description
1 polymer ?
#
loop_
_entity_poly.entity_id
_entity_poly.type
_entity_poly.pdbx_seq_one_letter_code
_entity_poly.pdbx_strand_id
1 'polypeptide(L)'
;EPLEWTRIPENPVLSTEQPDVRDFERMTLYKSNIIWDKSESLGFPFVMFYNGKIKNGYERIGMAVSKDMVRWSRYGTKPVVANGEENSRGISGDPQIVKIDDVWVMFYFGAFWKPKAFDTFACSYDLVHWTKWAGPHLIEPSEPWDSDYAHKPWLINHNGIVYHFYCAVGNQGRVIALATSKDMRTNKQNRK
;
A
#
# COMPACT_ATOMS: atom_id res chain seq x y z
N GLU A 1 -17.23 23.00 -4.54
CA GLU A 1 -15.84 23.51 -4.64
C GLU A 1 -14.87 22.70 -3.81
N PRO A 2 -13.76 22.24 -4.42
CA PRO A 2 -12.63 21.70 -3.67
C PRO A 2 -11.94 22.83 -2.87
N LEU A 3 -11.45 22.51 -1.67
CA LEU A 3 -10.70 23.44 -0.82
C LEU A 3 -9.23 23.02 -0.76
N GLU A 4 -8.32 23.99 -0.70
CA GLU A 4 -6.91 23.72 -0.48
C GLU A 4 -6.67 23.19 0.94
N TRP A 5 -5.82 22.17 1.05
CA TRP A 5 -5.52 21.54 2.33
C TRP A 5 -4.55 22.42 3.13
N THR A 6 -4.85 22.65 4.42
CA THR A 6 -3.91 23.30 5.35
C THR A 6 -3.06 22.26 6.06
N ARG A 7 -1.73 22.42 6.01
CA ARG A 7 -0.79 21.56 6.75
C ARG A 7 -0.72 22.00 8.21
N ILE A 8 -0.65 21.04 9.13
CA ILE A 8 -0.41 21.35 10.54
C ILE A 8 1.04 21.84 10.77
N PRO A 9 1.29 22.74 11.74
CA PRO A 9 2.63 23.23 12.06
C PRO A 9 3.59 22.15 12.60
N GLU A 10 3.07 21.12 13.26
CA GLU A 10 3.84 20.05 13.92
C GLU A 10 4.43 19.01 12.95
N ASN A 11 4.32 19.24 11.64
CA ASN A 11 4.88 18.33 10.65
C ASN A 11 6.42 18.26 10.71
N PRO A 12 7.02 17.08 10.46
CA PRO A 12 6.35 15.79 10.17
C PRO A 12 5.79 15.12 11.44
N VAL A 13 4.60 14.52 11.33
CA VAL A 13 3.95 13.78 12.44
C VAL A 13 4.54 12.39 12.71
N LEU A 14 5.26 11.84 11.73
CA LEU A 14 6.02 10.60 11.84
C LEU A 14 7.35 10.79 11.09
N SER A 15 8.47 10.53 11.75
CA SER A 15 9.81 10.77 11.18
C SER A 15 10.85 9.75 11.64
N THR A 16 11.98 9.69 10.93
CA THR A 16 13.12 8.82 11.23
C THR A 16 13.92 9.25 12.45
N GLU A 17 13.74 10.48 12.94
CA GLU A 17 14.43 11.01 14.13
C GLU A 17 13.68 10.73 15.44
N GLN A 18 12.46 10.16 15.39
CA GLN A 18 11.71 9.86 16.61
C GLN A 18 12.39 8.74 17.42
N PRO A 19 12.31 8.80 18.77
CA PRO A 19 13.03 7.86 19.64
C PRO A 19 12.53 6.41 19.49
N ASP A 20 11.32 6.20 18.97
CA ASP A 20 10.70 4.89 18.78
C ASP A 20 10.89 4.30 17.37
N VAL A 21 11.76 4.88 16.53
CA VAL A 21 12.05 4.38 15.17
C VAL A 21 12.48 2.90 15.15
N ARG A 22 11.97 2.13 14.19
CA ARG A 22 12.29 0.72 13.99
C ARG A 22 13.44 0.54 12.99
N ASP A 23 14.10 -0.62 13.06
CA ASP A 23 15.31 -0.86 12.26
C ASP A 23 15.07 -0.82 10.75
N PHE A 24 13.89 -1.27 10.30
CA PHE A 24 13.57 -1.34 8.87
C PHE A 24 13.28 0.03 8.23
N GLU A 25 13.16 1.09 9.03
CA GLU A 25 12.69 2.40 8.57
C GLU A 25 13.69 3.54 8.82
N ARG A 26 14.93 3.24 9.23
CA ARG A 26 15.92 4.24 9.66
C ARG A 26 16.43 5.19 8.58
N MET A 27 16.22 4.90 7.30
CA MET A 27 16.72 5.74 6.20
C MET A 27 15.68 6.76 5.72
N THR A 28 14.45 6.31 5.48
CA THR A 28 13.37 7.18 4.96
C THR A 28 12.02 6.49 5.11
N LEU A 29 10.96 7.29 5.22
CA LEU A 29 9.56 6.87 5.19
C LEU A 29 8.95 7.26 3.83
N TYR A 30 8.11 6.39 3.26
CA TYR A 30 7.44 6.61 1.99
C TYR A 30 5.92 6.77 2.18
N LYS A 31 5.08 6.12 1.35
CA LYS A 31 3.63 6.28 1.39
C LYS A 31 3.06 5.75 2.71
N SER A 32 2.03 6.44 3.19
CA SER A 32 1.18 6.00 4.30
C SER A 32 -0.30 5.92 3.88
N ASN A 33 -1.05 5.07 4.57
CA ASN A 33 -2.50 5.00 4.52
C ASN A 33 -3.04 4.92 5.95
N ILE A 34 -3.95 5.83 6.30
CA ILE A 34 -4.57 5.88 7.63
C ILE A 34 -6.00 5.35 7.51
N ILE A 35 -6.36 4.44 8.40
CA ILE A 35 -7.73 3.95 8.59
C ILE A 35 -8.29 4.49 9.91
N TRP A 36 -9.60 4.73 9.92
CA TRP A 36 -10.36 4.94 11.15
C TRP A 36 -10.97 3.61 11.58
N ASP A 37 -10.31 2.93 12.51
CA ASP A 37 -10.84 1.73 13.15
C ASP A 37 -11.80 2.12 14.27
N LYS A 38 -13.09 2.16 13.94
CA LYS A 38 -14.16 2.50 14.87
C LYS A 38 -14.30 1.54 16.05
N SER A 39 -13.77 0.33 15.94
CA SER A 39 -13.78 -0.65 17.02
C SER A 39 -12.65 -0.44 18.02
N GLU A 40 -11.68 0.40 17.69
CA GLU A 40 -10.45 0.59 18.46
C GLU A 40 -9.79 -0.75 18.81
N SER A 41 -9.69 -1.67 17.84
CA SER A 41 -9.24 -3.05 18.07
C SER A 41 -7.82 -3.13 18.62
N LEU A 42 -7.03 -2.07 18.45
CA LEU A 42 -5.68 -1.92 18.99
C LEU A 42 -5.60 -0.94 20.18
N GLY A 43 -6.74 -0.45 20.68
CA GLY A 43 -6.84 0.59 21.71
C GLY A 43 -6.67 2.03 21.18
N PHE A 44 -6.74 2.20 19.85
CA PHE A 44 -6.58 3.47 19.16
C PHE A 44 -7.57 3.56 17.98
N PRO A 45 -8.19 4.73 17.74
CA PRO A 45 -9.11 4.91 16.61
C PRO A 45 -8.40 5.05 15.27
N PHE A 46 -7.17 5.57 15.23
CA PHE A 46 -6.46 5.81 13.98
C PHE A 46 -5.25 4.90 13.86
N VAL A 47 -5.20 4.15 12.76
CA VAL A 47 -4.12 3.21 12.45
C VAL A 47 -3.53 3.60 11.11
N MET A 48 -2.22 3.86 11.09
CA MET A 48 -1.44 4.17 9.89
C MET A 48 -0.63 2.95 9.49
N PHE A 49 -0.74 2.54 8.24
CA PHE A 49 0.20 1.62 7.60
C PHE A 49 1.10 2.41 6.66
N TYR A 50 2.39 2.17 6.71
CA TYR A 50 3.37 2.93 5.93
C TYR A 50 4.56 2.03 5.55
N ASN A 51 5.24 2.30 4.44
CA ASN A 51 6.52 1.64 4.16
C ASN A 51 7.72 2.52 4.53
N GLY A 52 8.70 1.89 5.17
CA GLY A 52 9.97 2.49 5.55
C GLY A 52 11.14 1.73 4.95
N LYS A 53 12.28 2.41 4.84
CA LYS A 53 13.49 1.91 4.19
C LYS A 53 14.68 1.86 5.13
N ILE A 54 15.54 0.86 4.90
CA ILE A 54 16.90 0.83 5.44
C ILE A 54 17.93 1.12 4.33
N LYS A 55 19.07 1.69 4.72
CA LYS A 55 20.17 2.00 3.80
C LYS A 55 20.67 0.74 3.08
N ASN A 56 20.78 0.82 1.75
CA ASN A 56 21.25 -0.25 0.87
C ASN A 56 20.51 -1.60 1.01
N GLY A 57 19.28 -1.58 1.52
CA GLY A 57 18.53 -2.80 1.80
C GLY A 57 17.13 -2.78 1.20
N TYR A 58 16.17 -3.07 2.06
CA TYR A 58 14.77 -3.32 1.72
C TYR A 58 13.85 -2.16 2.11
N GLU A 59 12.64 -2.21 1.58
CA GLU A 59 11.50 -1.46 2.09
C GLU A 59 10.46 -2.44 2.65
N ARG A 60 9.92 -2.13 3.83
CA ARG A 60 8.95 -2.99 4.54
C ARG A 60 7.82 -2.13 5.10
N ILE A 61 6.66 -2.75 5.28
CA ILE A 61 5.46 -2.06 5.77
C ILE A 61 5.41 -2.19 7.28
N GLY A 62 5.36 -1.05 7.96
CA GLY A 62 5.14 -0.89 9.39
C GLY A 62 3.75 -0.35 9.72
N MET A 63 3.51 -0.17 11.02
CA MET A 63 2.26 0.37 11.54
C MET A 63 2.53 1.40 12.64
N ALA A 64 1.72 2.45 12.68
CA ALA A 64 1.69 3.45 13.73
C ALA A 64 0.24 3.72 14.16
N VAL A 65 0.04 4.17 15.39
CA VAL A 65 -1.30 4.42 15.96
C VAL A 65 -1.41 5.83 16.53
N SER A 66 -2.62 6.38 16.52
CA SER A 66 -2.92 7.71 17.06
C SER A 66 -4.33 7.78 17.63
N LYS A 67 -4.52 8.68 18.59
CA LYS A 67 -5.85 9.07 19.12
C LYS A 67 -6.38 10.35 18.50
N ASP A 68 -5.53 11.18 17.89
CA ASP A 68 -5.84 12.56 17.51
C ASP A 68 -5.38 12.94 16.10
N MET A 69 -4.84 12.00 15.31
CA MET A 69 -4.25 12.22 13.98
C MET A 69 -2.99 13.09 13.95
N VAL A 70 -2.55 13.64 15.10
CA VAL A 70 -1.41 14.55 15.22
C VAL A 70 -0.22 13.86 15.89
N ARG A 71 -0.47 13.16 17.00
CA ARG A 71 0.55 12.43 17.76
C ARG A 71 0.52 10.96 17.39
N TRP A 72 1.62 10.47 16.86
CA TRP A 72 1.77 9.09 16.39
C TRP A 72 2.84 8.34 17.17
N SER A 73 2.64 7.04 17.36
CA SER A 73 3.63 6.12 17.92
C SER A 73 3.66 4.83 17.10
N ARG A 74 4.84 4.25 16.88
CA ARG A 74 4.95 2.96 16.18
C ARG A 74 4.27 1.87 16.98
N TYR A 75 3.48 1.05 16.29
CA TYR A 75 2.84 -0.11 16.87
C TYR A 75 3.63 -1.38 16.54
N GLY A 76 3.93 -2.18 17.56
CA GLY A 76 4.79 -3.36 17.42
C GLY A 76 6.26 -3.00 17.21
N THR A 77 7.12 -4.03 17.17
CA THR A 77 8.59 -3.88 17.03
C THR A 77 9.11 -4.30 15.66
N LYS A 78 8.30 -5.01 14.88
CA LYS A 78 8.64 -5.57 13.57
C LYS A 78 7.72 -5.01 12.48
N PRO A 79 8.14 -5.02 11.21
CA PRO A 79 7.24 -4.73 10.10
C PRO A 79 6.11 -5.77 10.05
N VAL A 80 4.91 -5.34 9.66
CA VAL A 80 3.72 -6.18 9.53
C VAL A 80 3.69 -6.94 8.20
N VAL A 81 4.32 -6.38 7.16
CA VAL A 81 4.56 -7.08 5.89
C VAL A 81 6.01 -6.85 5.45
N ALA A 82 6.69 -7.97 5.17
CA ALA A 82 8.04 -8.01 4.63
C ALA A 82 8.14 -9.12 3.57
N ASN A 83 8.80 -8.81 2.47
CA ASN A 83 9.13 -9.73 1.38
C ASN A 83 10.61 -9.63 1.02
N GLY A 84 11.18 -10.71 0.47
CA GLY A 84 12.60 -10.76 0.09
C GLY A 84 13.56 -10.85 1.27
N GLU A 85 13.10 -11.44 2.38
CA GLU A 85 13.88 -11.58 3.61
C GLU A 85 15.07 -12.50 3.43
N GLU A 86 14.93 -13.53 2.58
CA GLU A 86 15.97 -14.51 2.25
C GLU A 86 17.25 -13.88 1.71
N ASN A 87 17.14 -12.75 1.00
CA ASN A 87 18.26 -12.05 0.38
C ASN A 87 18.43 -10.63 0.95
N SER A 88 17.67 -10.25 1.98
CA SER A 88 17.62 -8.90 2.55
C SER A 88 17.47 -7.78 1.49
N ARG A 89 16.67 -8.05 0.45
CA ARG A 89 16.42 -7.14 -0.67
C ARG A 89 14.96 -7.24 -1.09
N GLY A 90 14.39 -6.14 -1.57
CA GLY A 90 13.02 -6.10 -2.05
C GLY A 90 12.23 -4.95 -1.44
N ILE A 91 11.06 -4.67 -2.01
CA ILE A 91 10.23 -3.53 -1.64
C ILE A 91 8.81 -3.99 -1.37
N SER A 92 8.38 -4.08 -0.12
CA SER A 92 6.94 -4.12 0.20
C SER A 92 6.47 -2.70 0.46
N GLY A 93 5.53 -2.19 -0.34
CA GLY A 93 5.19 -0.76 -0.26
C GLY A 93 3.80 -0.36 -0.71
N ASP A 94 3.54 0.94 -0.54
CA ASP A 94 2.34 1.66 -0.92
C ASP A 94 1.02 1.01 -0.43
N PRO A 95 0.92 0.63 0.85
CA PRO A 95 -0.22 -0.11 1.36
C PRO A 95 -1.54 0.65 1.18
N GLN A 96 -2.59 -0.07 0.80
CA GLN A 96 -3.98 0.35 0.88
C GLN A 96 -4.75 -0.68 1.71
N ILE A 97 -5.32 -0.25 2.83
CA ILE A 97 -6.05 -1.13 3.74
C ILE A 97 -7.53 -0.90 3.56
N VAL A 98 -8.26 -1.99 3.35
CA VAL A 98 -9.73 -2.01 3.30
C VAL A 98 -10.26 -3.12 4.20
N LYS A 99 -11.52 -3.02 4.59
CA LYS A 99 -12.23 -4.09 5.29
C LYS A 99 -13.23 -4.74 4.32
N ILE A 100 -13.18 -6.05 4.19
CA ILE A 100 -14.13 -6.87 3.43
C ILE A 100 -14.75 -7.83 4.43
N ASP A 101 -16.01 -7.59 4.76
CA ASP A 101 -16.73 -8.28 5.84
C ASP A 101 -15.95 -8.21 7.18
N ASP A 102 -15.51 -9.34 7.72
CA ASP A 102 -14.74 -9.44 8.96
C ASP A 102 -13.21 -9.42 8.74
N VAL A 103 -12.75 -9.40 7.48
CA VAL A 103 -11.33 -9.48 7.12
C VAL A 103 -10.78 -8.12 6.71
N TRP A 104 -9.64 -7.75 7.26
CA TRP A 104 -8.81 -6.67 6.74
C TRP A 104 -7.96 -7.15 5.57
N VAL A 105 -7.97 -6.40 4.47
CA VAL A 105 -7.19 -6.69 3.27
C VAL A 105 -6.24 -5.54 3.01
N MET A 106 -4.95 -5.84 2.93
CA MET A 106 -3.89 -4.91 2.54
C MET A 106 -3.51 -5.22 1.10
N PHE A 107 -3.90 -4.34 0.19
CA PHE A 107 -3.32 -4.32 -1.15
C PHE A 107 -1.99 -3.58 -1.09
N TYR A 108 -0.95 -4.18 -1.63
CA TYR A 108 0.38 -3.60 -1.64
C TYR A 108 1.13 -4.03 -2.89
N PHE A 109 2.14 -3.26 -3.26
CA PHE A 109 3.03 -3.68 -4.35
C PHE A 109 4.29 -4.29 -3.80
N GLY A 110 4.98 -5.05 -4.66
CA GLY A 110 6.40 -5.04 -4.49
C GLY A 110 7.25 -5.38 -5.68
N ALA A 111 8.56 -5.27 -5.43
CA ALA A 111 9.60 -5.27 -6.44
C ALA A 111 10.90 -5.87 -5.91
N PHE A 112 11.74 -6.38 -6.81
CA PHE A 112 13.15 -6.72 -6.59
C PHE A 112 13.49 -7.92 -5.69
N TRP A 113 12.50 -8.67 -5.17
CA TRP A 113 12.71 -10.07 -4.72
C TRP A 113 12.13 -11.10 -5.70
N LYS A 114 11.27 -10.64 -6.61
CA LYS A 114 10.80 -11.35 -7.80
C LYS A 114 11.04 -10.44 -9.02
N PRO A 115 10.97 -10.96 -10.26
CA PRO A 115 11.12 -10.14 -11.45
C PRO A 115 10.13 -8.97 -11.49
N LYS A 116 10.60 -7.81 -11.94
CA LYS A 116 9.82 -6.58 -12.12
C LYS A 116 9.13 -6.11 -10.82
N ALA A 117 8.05 -5.34 -10.97
CA ALA A 117 7.18 -4.89 -9.88
C ALA A 117 5.73 -5.24 -10.21
N PHE A 118 4.99 -5.67 -9.19
CA PHE A 118 3.65 -6.26 -9.29
C PHE A 118 2.82 -5.87 -8.06
N ASP A 119 1.49 -5.99 -8.18
CA ASP A 119 0.56 -5.84 -7.07
C ASP A 119 0.07 -7.20 -6.55
N THR A 120 -0.09 -7.28 -5.23
CA THR A 120 -0.62 -8.45 -4.53
C THR A 120 -1.37 -8.00 -3.28
N PHE A 121 -1.77 -8.93 -2.42
CA PHE A 121 -2.44 -8.61 -1.17
C PHE A 121 -2.03 -9.52 -0.01
N ALA A 122 -2.38 -9.08 1.19
CA ALA A 122 -2.36 -9.88 2.41
C ALA A 122 -3.66 -9.67 3.20
N CYS A 123 -4.02 -10.64 4.03
CA CYS A 123 -5.23 -10.61 4.86
C CYS A 123 -4.90 -10.68 6.35
N SER A 124 -5.70 -10.02 7.17
CA SER A 124 -5.58 -10.04 8.63
C SER A 124 -6.96 -9.97 9.29
N TYR A 125 -7.11 -10.62 10.43
CA TYR A 125 -8.29 -10.45 11.29
C TYR A 125 -8.08 -9.41 12.40
N ASP A 126 -6.82 -9.03 12.68
CA ASP A 126 -6.45 -8.25 13.86
C ASP A 126 -5.55 -7.03 13.57
N LEU A 127 -5.33 -6.70 12.29
CA LEU A 127 -4.44 -5.64 11.79
C LEU A 127 -2.94 -5.86 12.04
N VAL A 128 -2.56 -6.86 12.84
CA VAL A 128 -1.18 -7.09 13.29
C VAL A 128 -0.55 -8.27 12.55
N HIS A 129 -1.27 -9.38 12.44
CA HIS A 129 -0.80 -10.61 11.81
C HIS A 129 -1.37 -10.73 10.41
N TRP A 130 -0.49 -10.71 9.40
CA TRP A 130 -0.87 -10.70 7.99
C TRP A 130 -0.49 -11.99 7.28
N THR A 131 -1.49 -12.63 6.68
CA THR A 131 -1.32 -13.80 5.80
C THR A 131 -1.15 -13.30 4.37
N LYS A 132 0.06 -13.43 3.82
CA LYS A 132 0.37 -13.04 2.44
C LYS A 132 -0.29 -13.98 1.44
N TRP A 133 -0.82 -13.43 0.35
CA TRP A 133 -1.31 -14.23 -0.77
C TRP A 133 -0.19 -15.05 -1.41
N ALA A 134 -0.44 -16.35 -1.62
CA ALA A 134 0.53 -17.28 -2.19
C ALA A 134 0.26 -17.62 -3.67
N GLY A 135 -0.85 -17.14 -4.24
CA GLY A 135 -1.23 -17.40 -5.63
C GLY A 135 -0.69 -16.36 -6.62
N PRO A 136 -1.33 -16.26 -7.81
CA PRO A 136 -0.95 -15.30 -8.86
C PRO A 136 -1.03 -13.84 -8.41
N HIS A 137 -0.22 -12.99 -9.04
CA HIS A 137 -0.26 -11.54 -8.83
C HIS A 137 -1.63 -10.97 -9.24
N LEU A 138 -2.08 -9.91 -8.57
CA LEU A 138 -3.30 -9.21 -8.96
C LEU A 138 -3.08 -8.43 -10.25
N ILE A 139 -1.92 -7.76 -10.35
CA ILE A 139 -1.45 -7.02 -11.52
C ILE A 139 0.04 -7.30 -11.68
N GLU A 140 0.46 -7.55 -12.91
CA GLU A 140 1.86 -7.65 -13.32
C GLU A 140 2.03 -7.13 -14.76
N PRO A 141 3.25 -6.74 -15.17
CA PRO A 141 3.53 -6.26 -16.53
C PRO A 141 3.04 -7.22 -17.60
N SER A 142 2.14 -6.75 -18.45
CA SER A 142 1.50 -7.56 -19.49
C SER A 142 1.26 -6.80 -20.80
N GLU A 143 1.40 -5.48 -20.79
CA GLU A 143 1.08 -4.59 -21.90
C GLU A 143 2.24 -3.62 -22.19
N PRO A 144 2.33 -3.03 -23.40
CA PRO A 144 3.45 -2.15 -23.76
C PRO A 144 3.61 -0.92 -22.86
N TRP A 145 2.51 -0.41 -22.29
CA TRP A 145 2.53 0.77 -21.40
C TRP A 145 2.95 0.44 -19.96
N ASP A 146 2.93 -0.83 -19.57
CA ASP A 146 3.35 -1.30 -18.24
C ASP A 146 4.48 -2.32 -18.28
N SER A 147 5.19 -2.41 -19.41
CA SER A 147 6.21 -3.42 -19.71
C SER A 147 7.34 -3.53 -18.69
N ASP A 148 7.68 -2.43 -18.00
CA ASP A 148 8.72 -2.40 -16.98
C ASP A 148 8.14 -2.69 -15.59
N TYR A 149 7.07 -1.98 -15.20
CA TYR A 149 6.43 -2.10 -13.90
C TYR A 149 4.91 -1.89 -13.97
N ALA A 150 4.15 -2.73 -13.28
CA ALA A 150 2.71 -2.60 -13.09
C ALA A 150 2.43 -2.76 -11.59
N HIS A 151 2.33 -1.65 -10.86
CA HIS A 151 2.49 -1.63 -9.39
C HIS A 151 1.77 -0.47 -8.72
N LYS A 152 1.68 -0.46 -7.39
CA LYS A 152 1.12 0.60 -6.52
C LYS A 152 -0.40 0.63 -6.56
N PRO A 153 -1.07 -0.26 -5.81
CA PRO A 153 -2.49 -0.49 -5.96
C PRO A 153 -3.32 0.63 -5.34
N TRP A 154 -4.46 0.90 -5.98
CA TRP A 154 -5.61 1.58 -5.38
C TRP A 154 -6.90 0.97 -5.92
N LEU A 155 -7.59 0.22 -5.07
CA LEU A 155 -8.76 -0.56 -5.43
C LEU A 155 -10.05 0.08 -4.92
N ILE A 156 -11.08 0.02 -5.75
CA ILE A 156 -12.44 0.46 -5.45
C ILE A 156 -13.41 -0.60 -5.96
N ASN A 157 -14.38 -1.01 -5.13
CA ASN A 157 -15.53 -1.78 -5.58
C ASN A 157 -16.74 -0.83 -5.70
N HIS A 158 -17.30 -0.74 -6.90
CA HIS A 158 -18.47 0.08 -7.16
C HIS A 158 -19.46 -0.69 -8.05
N ASN A 159 -20.71 -0.83 -7.59
CA ASN A 159 -21.77 -1.56 -8.29
C ASN A 159 -21.39 -2.98 -8.73
N GLY A 160 -20.64 -3.71 -7.89
CA GLY A 160 -20.22 -5.09 -8.16
C GLY A 160 -19.12 -5.21 -9.21
N ILE A 161 -18.36 -4.13 -9.45
CA ILE A 161 -17.19 -4.09 -10.33
C ILE A 161 -16.01 -3.59 -9.51
N VAL A 162 -14.92 -4.34 -9.53
CA VAL A 162 -13.65 -3.94 -8.94
C VAL A 162 -12.86 -3.14 -9.98
N TYR A 163 -12.36 -1.98 -9.56
CA TYR A 163 -11.49 -1.09 -10.31
C TYR A 163 -10.14 -1.06 -9.59
N HIS A 164 -9.09 -1.55 -10.23
CA HIS A 164 -7.72 -1.55 -9.71
C HIS A 164 -6.92 -0.49 -10.47
N PHE A 165 -6.74 0.68 -9.87
CA PHE A 165 -5.84 1.69 -10.38
C PHE A 165 -4.40 1.35 -9.98
N TYR A 166 -3.48 1.44 -10.93
CA TYR A 166 -2.07 1.12 -10.71
C TYR A 166 -1.15 2.07 -11.50
N CYS A 167 0.10 2.14 -11.08
CA CYS A 167 1.19 2.82 -11.77
C CYS A 167 1.78 1.89 -12.84
N ALA A 168 1.53 2.24 -14.10
CA ALA A 168 2.12 1.60 -15.28
C ALA A 168 3.40 2.32 -15.67
N VAL A 169 4.47 1.55 -15.90
CA VAL A 169 5.75 2.05 -16.42
C VAL A 169 6.15 1.24 -17.64
N GLY A 170 6.34 1.92 -18.76
CA GLY A 170 6.70 1.30 -20.03
C GLY A 170 6.84 2.35 -21.12
N ASN A 171 6.36 2.05 -22.33
CA ASN A 171 6.56 2.92 -23.49
C ASN A 171 5.79 4.26 -23.43
N GLN A 172 4.86 4.44 -22.49
CA GLN A 172 4.14 5.69 -22.24
C GLN A 172 4.70 6.48 -21.05
N GLY A 173 5.89 6.13 -20.55
CA GLY A 173 6.46 6.73 -19.35
C GLY A 173 5.82 6.15 -18.09
N ARG A 174 5.62 6.98 -17.05
CA ARG A 174 5.02 6.59 -15.77
C ARG A 174 3.63 7.21 -15.63
N VAL A 175 2.59 6.38 -15.71
CA VAL A 175 1.18 6.83 -15.77
C VAL A 175 0.29 6.01 -14.83
N ILE A 176 -0.94 6.49 -14.59
CA ILE A 176 -1.97 5.71 -13.91
C ILE A 176 -2.76 4.94 -14.97
N ALA A 177 -2.86 3.62 -14.78
CA ALA A 177 -3.66 2.70 -15.59
C ALA A 177 -4.75 2.05 -14.74
N LEU A 178 -5.67 1.33 -15.38
CA LEU A 178 -6.84 0.74 -14.75
C LEU A 178 -7.07 -0.69 -15.26
N ALA A 179 -7.23 -1.63 -14.33
CA ALA A 179 -7.78 -2.95 -14.58
C ALA A 179 -9.17 -3.09 -13.93
N THR A 180 -10.04 -3.92 -14.51
CA THR A 180 -11.41 -4.12 -14.02
C THR A 180 -11.78 -5.60 -13.93
N SER A 181 -12.61 -5.98 -12.95
CA SER A 181 -13.04 -7.38 -12.74
C SER A 181 -13.98 -7.91 -13.84
N LYS A 182 -14.48 -7.04 -14.70
CA LYS A 182 -15.27 -7.35 -15.90
C LYS A 182 -14.71 -6.52 -17.06
N ASP A 183 -14.86 -6.98 -18.30
CA ASP A 183 -14.47 -6.16 -19.45
C ASP A 183 -15.39 -4.94 -19.54
N MET A 184 -14.80 -3.75 -19.34
CA MET A 184 -15.49 -2.46 -19.39
C MET A 184 -15.26 -1.71 -20.70
N ARG A 185 -14.55 -2.31 -21.66
CA ARG A 185 -14.37 -1.72 -22.99
C ARG A 185 -15.72 -1.80 -23.68
N THR A 186 -16.37 -0.65 -23.85
CA THR A 186 -17.60 -0.58 -24.65
C THR A 186 -17.32 -1.14 -26.05
N ASN A 187 -18.14 -2.09 -26.53
CA ASN A 187 -18.16 -2.46 -27.94
C ASN A 187 -18.21 -1.16 -28.76
N LYS A 188 -17.17 -0.92 -29.58
CA LYS A 188 -17.04 0.29 -30.40
C LYS A 188 -18.23 0.54 -31.36
N GLN A 189 -19.19 -0.38 -31.44
CA GLN A 189 -20.37 -0.29 -32.32
C GLN A 189 -21.42 0.75 -31.92
N ASN A 190 -21.44 1.26 -30.68
CA ASN A 190 -22.49 2.18 -30.21
C ASN A 190 -22.03 3.63 -29.97
N ARG A 191 -20.87 4.03 -30.51
CA ARG A 191 -20.51 5.46 -30.63
C ARG A 191 -20.73 5.88 -32.09
N LYS A 192 -21.99 6.17 -32.43
CA LYS A 192 -22.35 7.00 -33.59
C LYS A 192 -22.59 8.42 -33.12
#